data_AF-U2A2V4-F1
#
_entry.id   AF-U2A2V4-F1
#
_cell.length_a   1.000
_cell.length_b   1.000
_cell.length_c   1.000
_cell.angle_alpha   90.00
_cell.angle_beta   90.00
_cell.angle_gamma   90.00
#
_symmetry.space_group_name_H-M   'P 1'
#
loop_
_entity.id
_entity.type
_entity.pdbx_description
1 polymer ?
#
loop_
_entity_poly.entity_id
_entity_poly.type
_entity_poly.pdbx_seq_one_letter_code
_entity_poly.pdbx_strand_id
1 'polypeptide(L)' 'AEQREARAVECRELRRRLAQIPEGFSYYRADANGERIYYSDEETDTARRQLRTRIAERCG' A
#
# COMPACT_ATOMS: atom_id res chain seq x y z
N ALA A 1 1.15 -16.23 22.19
CA ALA A 1 0.15 -16.28 21.10
C ALA A 1 0.03 -14.92 20.41
N GLU A 2 0.00 -13.83 21.18
CA GLU A 2 -0.19 -12.44 20.74
C GLU A 2 0.73 -11.98 19.59
N GLN A 3 2.00 -12.36 19.59
CA GLN A 3 2.94 -11.99 18.50
C GLN A 3 2.55 -12.59 17.14
N ARG A 4 1.94 -13.79 17.13
CA ARG A 4 1.48 -14.43 15.89
C ARG A 4 0.20 -13.77 15.37
N GLU A 5 -0.70 -13.38 16.28
CA GLU A 5 -1.93 -12.66 15.94
C GLU A 5 -1.63 -11.24 15.44
N ALA A 6 -0.75 -10.51 16.11
CA ALA A 6 -0.31 -9.18 15.67
C ALA A 6 0.32 -9.22 14.26
N ARG A 7 1.17 -10.23 13.99
CA ARG A 7 1.76 -10.45 12.67
C ARG A 7 0.70 -10.82 11.63
N ALA A 8 -0.29 -11.64 11.98
CA ALA A 8 -1.39 -11.98 11.08
C ALA A 8 -2.25 -10.75 10.72
N VAL A 9 -2.52 -9.87 11.68
CA VAL A 9 -3.21 -8.59 11.47
C VAL A 9 -2.37 -7.67 10.57
N GLU A 10 -1.08 -7.49 10.86
CA GLU A 10 -0.17 -6.70 10.02
C GLU A 10 -0.19 -7.20 8.57
N CYS A 11 -0.09 -8.51 8.39
CA CYS A 11 -0.11 -9.14 7.08
C CYS A 11 -1.43 -8.97 6.33
N ARG A 12 -2.56 -8.99 7.04
CA ARG A 12 -3.87 -8.72 6.44
C ARG A 12 -3.98 -7.26 6.00
N GLU A 13 -3.50 -6.33 6.83
CA GLU A 13 -3.50 -4.89 6.53
C GLU A 13 -2.60 -4.54 5.34
N LEU A 14 -1.39 -5.11 5.28
CA LEU A 14 -0.48 -4.89 4.15
C LEU A 14 -1.10 -5.38 2.83
N ARG A 15 -1.70 -6.58 2.83
CA ARG A 15 -2.39 -7.12 1.64
C ARG A 15 -3.60 -6.27 1.25
N ARG A 16 -4.36 -5.76 2.22
CA ARG A 16 -5.49 -4.86 1.98
C ARG A 16 -5.04 -3.52 1.39
N ARG A 17 -3.91 -2.97 1.83
CA ARG A 17 -3.32 -1.76 1.23
C ARG A 17 -2.89 -1.99 -0.21
N LEU A 18 -2.26 -3.13 -0.50
CA LEU A 18 -1.88 -3.49 -1.87
C LEU A 18 -3.11 -3.60 -2.79
N ALA A 19 -4.20 -4.21 -2.30
CA ALA A 19 -5.45 -4.33 -3.05
C ALA A 19 -6.16 -2.98 -3.31
N GLN A 20 -5.84 -1.93 -2.55
CA GLN A 20 -6.36 -0.57 -2.78
C GLN A 20 -5.58 0.19 -3.86
N ILE A 21 -4.51 -0.40 -4.41
CA ILE A 21 -3.69 0.20 -5.47
C ILE A 21 -3.66 -0.71 -6.73
N PRO A 22 -4.82 -1.02 -7.33
CA PRO A 22 -4.87 -1.72 -8.62
C PRO A 22 -4.10 -1.00 -9.73
N GLU A 23 -3.67 -1.77 -10.73
CA GLU A 23 -3.06 -1.26 -11.95
C GLU A 23 -4.09 -0.53 -12.82
N GLY A 24 -3.64 0.50 -13.55
CA GLY A 24 -4.48 1.22 -14.51
C GLY A 24 -5.41 2.29 -13.92
N PHE A 25 -5.29 2.62 -12.64
CA PHE A 25 -6.05 3.70 -11.99
C PHE A 25 -5.15 4.90 -11.69
N SER A 26 -5.72 6.10 -11.77
CA SER A 26 -5.06 7.33 -11.34
C SER A 26 -5.31 7.57 -9.85
N TYR A 27 -4.24 7.75 -9.10
CA TYR A 27 -4.29 8.05 -7.68
C TYR A 27 -4.01 9.53 -7.46
N TYR A 28 -4.63 10.12 -6.44
CA TYR A 28 -4.37 11.49 -6.06
C TYR A 28 -4.37 11.66 -4.55
N ARG A 29 -3.71 12.72 -4.08
CA ARG A 29 -3.86 13.27 -2.73
C ARG A 29 -4.43 14.67 -2.81
N ALA A 30 -5.18 15.07 -1.80
CA ALA A 30 -5.54 16.47 -1.62
C ALA A 30 -4.35 17.20 -0.97
N ASP A 31 -4.01 18.38 -1.48
CA ASP A 31 -3.08 19.28 -0.81
C ASP A 31 -3.78 20.09 0.30
N ALA A 32 -3.07 21.05 0.90
CA ALA A 32 -3.59 21.90 1.98
C ALA A 32 -4.75 22.82 1.53
N ASN A 33 -4.85 23.10 0.23
CA ASN A 33 -5.90 23.93 -0.37
C ASN A 33 -7.08 23.08 -0.89
N GLY A 34 -6.97 21.75 -0.82
CA GLY A 34 -7.96 20.81 -1.34
C GLY A 34 -7.77 20.49 -2.83
N GLU A 35 -6.68 20.93 -3.45
CA GLU A 35 -6.36 20.59 -4.84
C GLU A 35 -5.89 19.15 -4.96
N ARG A 36 -6.31 18.48 -6.04
CA ARG A 36 -5.93 17.08 -6.29
C ARG A 36 -4.57 17.04 -6.97
N ILE A 37 -3.57 16.58 -6.24
CA ILE A 37 -2.24 16.26 -6.76
C ILE A 37 -2.23 14.78 -7.13
N TYR A 38 -2.14 14.49 -8.43
CA TYR A 38 -2.05 13.13 -8.93
C TYR A 38 -0.66 12.55 -8.72
N TYR A 39 -0.60 11.28 -8.32
CA TYR A 39 0.64 10.52 -8.30
C TYR A 39 1.01 10.10 -9.72
N SER A 40 2.30 10.12 -10.03
CA SER A 40 2.82 9.53 -11.26
C SER A 40 2.64 8.01 -11.26
N ASP A 41 2.68 7.41 -12.46
CA ASP A 41 2.71 5.96 -12.61
C ASP A 41 3.92 5.34 -11.88
N GLU A 42 5.07 6.03 -11.91
CA GLU A 42 6.29 5.59 -11.21
C GLU A 42 6.14 5.59 -9.69
N GLU A 43 5.53 6.63 -9.12
CA GLU A 43 5.24 6.70 -7.67
C GLU A 43 4.28 5.58 -7.26
N THR A 44 3.24 5.37 -8.05
CA THR A 44 2.21 4.34 -7.79
C THR A 44 2.82 2.94 -7.87
N ASP A 45 3.64 2.68 -8.89
CA ASP A 45 4.31 1.38 -9.04
C ASP A 45 5.36 1.14 -7.96
N THR A 46 6.10 2.19 -7.57
CA THR A 46 7.03 2.13 -6.44
C THR A 46 6.32 1.80 -5.14
N ALA A 47 5.17 2.41 -4.85
CA ALA A 47 4.35 2.07 -3.68
C ALA A 47 3.89 0.61 -3.71
N ARG A 48 3.44 0.12 -4.87
CA ARG A 48 3.04 -1.28 -5.07
C ARG A 48 4.19 -2.24 -4.81
N ARG A 49 5.37 -1.96 -5.36
CA ARG A 49 6.59 -2.76 -5.16
C ARG A 49 6.99 -2.81 -3.69
N GLN A 50 7.03 -1.67 -3.01
CA GLN A 50 7.36 -1.61 -1.59
C GLN A 50 6.40 -2.44 -0.71
N LEU A 51 5.09 -2.36 -0.99
CA LEU A 51 4.10 -3.19 -0.29
C LEU A 51 4.33 -4.68 -0.53
N ARG A 52 4.61 -5.10 -1.77
CA ARG A 52 4.91 -6.49 -2.11
C ARG A 52 6.16 -7.00 -1.39
N THR A 53 7.23 -6.23 -1.37
CA THR A 53 8.47 -6.58 -0.65
C THR A 53 8.19 -6.76 0.83
N ARG A 54 7.51 -5.80 1.47
CA ARG A 54 7.19 -5.89 2.90
C ARG A 54 6.30 -7.08 3.24
N ILE A 55 5.35 -7.42 2.37
CA ILE A 55 4.54 -8.64 2.51
C ILE A 55 5.43 -9.89 2.41
N ALA A 56 6.36 -9.94 1.47
CA ALA A 56 7.27 -11.09 1.36
C ALA A 56 8.16 -11.24 2.61
N GLU A 57 8.70 -10.14 3.14
CA GLU A 57 9.57 -10.14 4.32
C GLU A 57 8.82 -10.43 5.63
N ARG A 58 7.60 -9.92 5.77
CA ARG A 58 6.82 -10.01 7.02
C ARG A 58 5.81 -11.14 7.02
N CYS A 59 5.38 -11.64 5.87
CA CYS A 59 4.26 -12.58 5.75
C CYS A 59 4.59 -13.86 4.97
N GLY A 60 5.82 -13.97 4.44
CA GLY A 60 6.39 -15.22 3.95
C GLY A 60 6.75 -16.17 5.07
#